data_AF-A0A6N7ITN7-F1
#
_entry.id   AF-A0A6N7ITN7-F1
#
_cell.length_a   1.000
_cell.length_b   1.000
_cell.length_c   1.000
_cell.angle_alpha   90.00
_cell.angle_beta   90.00
_cell.angle_gamma   90.00
#
_symmetry.space_group_name_H-M   'P 1'
#
loop_
_entity.id
_entity.type
_entity.pdbx_description
1 polymer ?
#
loop_
_entity_poly.entity_id
_entity_poly.type
_entity_poly.pdbx_seq_one_letter_code
_entity_poly.pdbx_strand_id
1 'polypeptide(L)'
;MWGDCMGRPRFHRQNLLVQTDSVEQKCLFHWLVRESMDRFGLSVEEARSVAVKGLGFLNQETDRMINQIVFPLISAEYAHQREKYSLLPKRPVVLTPFTPDDLEIHREFGLKAMQNARLLRLIEEAYLQGTVFDQPHLSLLTNITAKSIRERLKPLWEKGVCLPLAGQALKHRRNRVFRSTFALQMAIAGERPSRIREELFISESQWESWQLDFSRVAALAGKDLNREHIARVTGVHPRLVDEYLELAQRAPGGYLSRLKVSLGLLSDLPEEENPAARLFHVLQAEHNLSPAKARAFLRLLENHLEEHRDNRPPGSVVYYAVSDQEPPGKPLAECRLVPVNLSFYSPADEEKLNPDSTSQLKWQRILRYTGEARAQGACLGQPDLAFLLGVHPSVIQRLMGENRQVFVPTRGNLADMGPGISHMSKIVELYLQGYTETQIKHRTGHSYESIEAYLKTFATYVGLCERGLSLPLIRKVMHRSARVVKTCAALYERFNQPEYQWVLTRIRQIFAREEAVKKGVVP
;
A
#
# COMPACT_ATOMS: atom_id res chain seq x y z
N MET A 1 48.32 -0.83 -3.44
CA MET A 1 47.25 -0.22 -4.26
C MET A 1 45.94 -0.32 -3.49
N TRP A 2 45.64 0.72 -2.73
CA TRP A 2 44.35 0.93 -2.10
C TRP A 2 43.50 1.72 -3.10
N GLY A 3 42.45 1.11 -3.63
CA GLY A 3 41.53 1.74 -4.58
C GLY A 3 40.09 1.47 -4.17
N ASP A 4 39.43 2.55 -3.76
CA ASP A 4 37.98 2.82 -3.82
C ASP A 4 36.96 1.82 -3.24
N CYS A 5 36.68 1.98 -1.94
CA CYS A 5 35.44 1.48 -1.30
C CYS A 5 34.60 2.55 -0.57
N MET A 6 34.94 3.85 -0.65
CA MET A 6 34.23 4.90 0.10
C MET A 6 32.91 5.40 -0.53
N GLY A 7 32.55 4.98 -1.75
CA GLY A 7 31.34 5.45 -2.46
C GLY A 7 30.07 4.60 -2.32
N ARG A 8 30.19 3.29 -2.06
CA ARG A 8 29.06 2.33 -2.12
C ARG A 8 28.05 2.48 -0.95
N PRO A 9 28.47 2.68 0.32
CA PRO A 9 27.52 2.81 1.43
C PRO A 9 26.67 4.08 1.34
N ARG A 10 27.27 5.20 0.91
CA ARG A 10 26.59 6.49 0.76
C ARG A 10 25.57 6.46 -0.38
N PHE A 11 25.92 5.87 -1.52
CA PHE A 11 25.01 5.71 -2.66
C PHE A 11 23.84 4.77 -2.35
N HIS A 12 24.09 3.66 -1.64
CA HIS A 12 23.03 2.76 -1.18
C HIS A 12 22.05 3.48 -0.23
N ARG A 13 22.57 4.23 0.74
CA ARG A 13 21.75 5.02 1.68
C ARG A 13 20.94 6.11 0.96
N GLN A 14 21.54 6.80 -0.01
CA GLN A 14 20.84 7.81 -0.81
C GLN A 14 19.69 7.21 -1.61
N ASN A 15 19.90 6.06 -2.25
CA ASN A 15 18.86 5.37 -3.01
C ASN A 15 17.72 4.87 -2.10
N LEU A 16 18.05 4.38 -0.90
CA LEU A 16 17.05 3.99 0.09
C LEU A 16 16.17 5.17 0.51
N LEU A 17 16.78 6.34 0.78
CA LEU A 17 16.04 7.56 1.10
C LEU A 17 15.10 7.94 -0.03
N VAL A 18 15.59 8.05 -1.27
CA VAL A 18 14.76 8.37 -2.44
C VAL A 18 13.58 7.39 -2.61
N GLN A 19 13.81 6.10 -2.38
CA GLN A 19 12.75 5.09 -2.49
C GLN A 19 11.72 5.19 -1.37
N THR A 20 12.17 5.36 -0.13
CA THR A 20 11.28 5.47 1.04
C THR A 20 10.50 6.78 1.01
N ASP A 21 11.15 7.90 0.66
CA ASP A 21 10.52 9.20 0.47
C ASP A 21 9.46 9.13 -0.63
N SER A 22 9.74 8.40 -1.72
CA SER A 22 8.74 8.19 -2.76
C SER A 22 7.47 7.60 -2.20
N VAL A 23 7.55 6.51 -1.42
CA VAL A 23 6.39 5.82 -0.84
C VAL A 23 5.70 6.66 0.22
N GLU A 24 6.46 7.36 1.06
CA GLU A 24 5.92 8.23 2.12
C GLU A 24 5.03 9.34 1.56
N GLN A 25 5.38 9.91 0.40
CA GLN A 25 4.57 10.92 -0.28
C GLN A 25 3.24 10.38 -0.85
N LYS A 26 3.04 9.05 -0.87
CA LYS A 26 1.87 8.36 -1.41
C LYS A 26 1.05 7.73 -0.28
N CYS A 27 0.54 8.55 0.63
CA CYS A 27 -0.27 8.09 1.76
C CYS A 27 -1.47 9.00 2.02
N LEU A 28 -2.40 8.53 2.86
CA LEU A 28 -3.61 9.26 3.25
C LEU A 28 -3.31 10.63 3.85
N PHE A 29 -2.24 10.75 4.66
CA PHE A 29 -1.81 12.02 5.22
C PHE A 29 -1.51 13.05 4.13
N HIS A 30 -0.62 12.70 3.18
CA HIS A 30 -0.25 13.61 2.10
C HIS A 30 -1.42 13.91 1.16
N TRP A 31 -2.32 12.94 0.95
CA TRP A 31 -3.57 13.20 0.24
C TRP A 31 -4.45 14.23 0.98
N LEU A 32 -4.67 14.07 2.30
CA LEU A 32 -5.42 15.04 3.10
C LEU A 32 -4.79 16.43 3.11
N VAL A 33 -3.46 16.53 3.20
CA VAL A 33 -2.73 17.79 3.06
C VAL A 33 -3.03 18.44 1.71
N ARG A 34 -2.99 17.65 0.63
CA ARG A 34 -3.25 18.14 -0.72
C ARG A 34 -4.68 18.63 -0.89
N GLU A 35 -5.68 17.84 -0.46
CA GLU A 35 -7.09 18.24 -0.52
C GLU A 35 -7.37 19.47 0.35
N SER A 36 -6.68 19.59 1.49
CA SER A 36 -6.74 20.75 2.39
C SER A 36 -6.24 22.03 1.71
N MET A 37 -5.10 21.95 1.01
CA MET A 37 -4.56 23.08 0.24
C MET A 37 -5.44 23.43 -0.96
N ASP A 38 -5.75 22.44 -1.80
CA ASP A 38 -6.39 22.65 -3.11
C ASP A 38 -7.86 23.06 -2.98
N ARG A 39 -8.62 22.54 -1.99
CA ARG A 39 -10.05 22.85 -1.82
C ARG A 39 -10.34 23.96 -0.83
N PHE A 40 -9.48 24.16 0.17
CA PHE A 40 -9.74 25.11 1.26
C PHE A 40 -8.79 26.31 1.28
N GLY A 41 -7.76 26.31 0.43
CA GLY A 41 -6.81 27.40 0.28
C GLY A 41 -5.89 27.58 1.48
N LEU A 42 -5.59 26.50 2.20
CA LEU A 42 -4.72 26.51 3.39
C LEU A 42 -3.25 26.54 2.98
N SER A 43 -2.41 27.15 3.82
CA SER A 43 -0.95 27.02 3.72
C SER A 43 -0.50 25.58 3.99
N VAL A 44 0.75 25.23 3.65
CA VAL A 44 1.27 23.87 3.84
C VAL A 44 1.24 23.45 5.31
N GLU A 45 1.63 24.35 6.21
CA GLU A 45 1.68 24.11 7.65
C GLU A 45 0.28 23.95 8.24
N GLU A 46 -0.67 24.82 7.87
CA GLU A 46 -2.07 24.70 8.27
C GLU A 46 -2.70 23.41 7.73
N ALA A 47 -2.46 23.09 6.45
CA ALA A 47 -2.97 21.88 5.82
C ALA A 47 -2.44 20.61 6.50
N ARG A 48 -1.17 20.59 6.92
CA ARG A 48 -0.59 19.51 7.72
C ARG A 48 -1.30 19.36 9.07
N SER A 49 -1.54 20.46 9.78
CA SER A 49 -2.22 20.43 11.06
C SER A 49 -3.68 19.95 10.94
N VAL A 50 -4.41 20.46 9.94
CA VAL A 50 -5.76 20.01 9.60
C VAL A 50 -5.79 18.53 9.19
N ALA A 51 -4.80 18.07 8.41
CA ALA A 51 -4.69 16.67 8.01
C ALA A 51 -4.47 15.72 9.20
N VAL A 52 -3.66 16.11 10.21
CA VAL A 52 -3.50 15.32 11.44
C VAL A 52 -4.84 15.13 12.15
N LYS A 53 -5.65 16.19 12.25
CA LYS A 53 -6.97 16.15 12.87
C LYS A 53 -7.96 15.29 12.07
N GLY A 54 -7.93 15.42 10.74
CA GLY A 54 -8.71 14.59 9.83
C GLY A 54 -8.35 13.10 9.93
N LEU A 55 -7.07 12.76 10.04
CA LEU A 55 -6.63 11.39 10.30
C LEU A 55 -7.14 10.88 11.66
N GLY A 56 -7.06 11.71 12.70
CA GLY A 56 -7.59 11.37 14.03
C GLY A 56 -9.07 11.00 13.98
N PHE A 57 -9.87 11.80 13.27
CA PHE A 57 -11.29 11.53 13.04
C PHE A 57 -11.50 10.24 12.24
N LEU A 58 -10.82 10.07 11.10
CA LEU A 58 -10.95 8.85 10.28
C LEU A 58 -10.59 7.58 11.07
N ASN A 59 -9.58 7.65 11.94
CA ASN A 59 -9.17 6.52 12.78
C ASN A 59 -10.20 6.20 13.88
N GLN A 60 -10.93 7.20 14.39
CA GLN A 60 -11.97 7.00 15.40
C GLN A 60 -13.26 6.43 14.80
N GLU A 61 -13.61 6.85 13.59
CA GLU A 61 -14.85 6.47 12.91
C GLU A 61 -14.73 5.20 12.04
N THR A 62 -13.53 4.61 11.93
CA THR A 62 -13.30 3.41 11.09
C THR A 62 -13.16 2.13 11.92
N ASP A 63 -13.99 1.14 11.61
CA ASP A 63 -13.84 -0.22 12.17
C ASP A 63 -12.63 -0.95 11.57
N ARG A 64 -12.23 -0.56 10.35
CA ARG A 64 -11.14 -1.18 9.59
C ARG A 64 -10.39 -0.15 8.76
N MET A 65 -9.19 0.20 9.21
CA MET A 65 -8.32 1.19 8.56
C MET A 65 -7.98 0.82 7.11
N ILE A 66 -7.60 1.82 6.31
CA ILE A 66 -7.28 1.66 4.88
C ILE A 66 -6.21 0.61 4.57
N ASN A 67 -5.24 0.46 5.46
CA ASN A 67 -4.11 -0.47 5.35
C ASN A 67 -4.38 -1.81 6.04
N GLN A 68 -5.61 -2.07 6.48
CA GLN A 68 -5.99 -3.32 7.13
C GLN A 68 -6.71 -4.28 6.19
N ILE A 69 -6.54 -5.58 6.42
CA ILE A 69 -7.28 -6.65 5.74
C ILE A 69 -8.05 -7.46 6.77
N VAL A 70 -9.11 -8.13 6.33
CA VAL A 70 -9.76 -9.22 7.05
C VAL A 70 -9.24 -10.53 6.48
N PHE A 71 -8.65 -11.36 7.33
CA PHE A 71 -8.02 -12.62 6.95
C PHE A 71 -8.54 -13.77 7.83
N PRO A 72 -8.87 -14.94 7.27
CA PRO A 72 -9.32 -16.08 8.07
C PRO A 72 -8.12 -16.78 8.73
N LEU A 73 -8.13 -16.93 10.06
CA LEU A 73 -7.10 -17.65 10.82
C LEU A 73 -7.68 -18.70 11.77
N ILE A 74 -6.87 -19.71 12.11
CA ILE A 74 -7.24 -20.74 13.08
C ILE A 74 -7.50 -20.10 14.45
N SER A 75 -8.59 -20.49 15.10
CA SER A 75 -8.85 -20.06 16.48
C SER A 75 -7.77 -20.59 17.43
N ALA A 76 -7.30 -19.76 18.36
CA ALA A 76 -6.14 -20.09 19.21
C ALA A 76 -6.32 -21.37 20.05
N GLU A 77 -7.56 -21.74 20.37
CA GLU A 77 -7.92 -22.99 21.05
C GLU A 77 -7.53 -24.26 20.26
N TYR A 78 -7.43 -24.15 18.93
CA TYR A 78 -7.03 -25.23 18.03
C TYR A 78 -5.56 -25.16 17.58
N ALA A 79 -4.77 -24.19 18.09
CA ALA A 79 -3.41 -23.87 17.64
C ALA A 79 -2.43 -25.05 17.58
N HIS A 80 -2.66 -26.10 18.38
CA HIS A 80 -1.73 -27.21 18.54
C HIS A 80 -2.35 -28.59 18.27
N GLN A 81 -3.52 -28.61 17.64
CA GLN A 81 -4.16 -29.86 17.23
C GLN A 81 -3.45 -30.47 16.02
N ARG A 82 -3.44 -31.80 15.95
CA ARG A 82 -2.83 -32.56 14.85
C ARG A 82 -3.84 -32.79 13.71
N GLU A 83 -4.45 -31.72 13.22
CA GLU A 83 -5.39 -31.77 12.10
C GLU A 83 -4.90 -30.91 10.92
N LYS A 84 -5.48 -31.12 9.73
CA LYS A 84 -5.17 -30.30 8.55
C LYS A 84 -5.71 -28.88 8.74
N TYR A 85 -4.93 -27.87 8.37
CA TYR A 85 -5.33 -26.46 8.45
C TYR A 85 -6.70 -26.18 7.80
N SER A 86 -6.99 -26.82 6.66
CA SER A 86 -8.26 -26.67 5.94
C SER A 86 -9.48 -27.07 6.78
N LEU A 87 -9.33 -28.05 7.68
CA LEU A 87 -10.40 -28.59 8.52
C LEU A 87 -10.58 -27.81 9.83
N LEU A 88 -9.53 -27.12 10.29
CA LEU A 88 -9.60 -26.35 11.53
C LEU A 88 -10.52 -25.13 11.38
N PRO A 89 -11.32 -24.81 12.41
CA PRO A 89 -12.26 -23.69 12.37
C PRO A 89 -11.51 -22.37 12.36
N LYS A 90 -11.88 -21.54 11.38
CA LYS A 90 -11.26 -20.25 11.11
C LYS A 90 -12.18 -19.13 11.57
N ARG A 91 -11.59 -18.07 12.12
CA ARG A 91 -12.28 -16.82 12.46
C ARG A 91 -11.68 -15.69 11.63
N PRO A 92 -12.51 -14.74 11.14
CA PRO A 92 -12.00 -13.55 10.50
C PRO A 92 -11.26 -12.69 11.54
N VAL A 93 -10.08 -12.21 11.18
CA VAL A 93 -9.32 -11.24 11.98
C VAL A 93 -8.87 -10.06 11.15
N VAL A 94 -8.83 -8.90 11.78
CA VAL A 94 -8.34 -7.66 11.18
C VAL A 94 -6.83 -7.59 11.37
N LEU A 95 -6.08 -7.45 10.28
CA LEU A 95 -4.62 -7.44 10.29
C LEU A 95 -4.09 -6.23 9.54
N THR A 96 -2.90 -5.75 9.91
CA THR A 96 -2.25 -4.58 9.34
C THR A 96 -0.94 -4.97 8.64
N PRO A 97 -0.97 -5.37 7.35
CA PRO A 97 0.22 -5.89 6.66
C PRO A 97 1.33 -4.86 6.48
N PHE A 98 0.99 -3.57 6.43
CA PHE A 98 1.96 -2.47 6.36
C PHE A 98 1.45 -1.22 7.08
N THR A 99 2.36 -0.38 7.53
CA THR A 99 2.09 0.94 8.12
C THR A 99 3.12 1.95 7.59
N PRO A 100 2.85 3.27 7.65
CA PRO A 100 3.85 4.29 7.32
C PRO A 100 5.16 4.13 8.12
N ASP A 101 5.06 3.78 9.41
CA ASP A 101 6.18 3.55 10.33
C ASP A 101 7.18 2.48 9.84
N ASP A 102 6.72 1.55 9.00
CA ASP A 102 7.60 0.56 8.38
C ASP A 102 8.71 1.25 7.54
N LEU A 103 8.44 2.43 6.96
CA LEU A 103 9.44 3.20 6.21
C LEU A 103 10.53 3.77 7.12
N GLU A 104 10.17 4.23 8.31
CA GLU A 104 11.11 4.70 9.34
C GLU A 104 12.04 3.57 9.77
N ILE A 105 11.47 2.41 10.12
CA ILE A 105 12.23 1.21 10.49
C ILE A 105 13.15 0.78 9.34
N HIS A 106 12.69 0.89 8.09
CA HIS A 106 13.52 0.58 6.92
C HIS A 106 14.69 1.55 6.79
N ARG A 107 14.48 2.86 6.97
CA ARG A 107 15.54 3.88 6.91
C ARG A 107 16.58 3.70 8.00
N GLU A 108 16.16 3.37 9.22
CA GLU A 108 17.04 3.30 10.38
C GLU A 108 17.74 1.94 10.51
N PHE A 109 16.98 0.84 10.42
CA PHE A 109 17.45 -0.51 10.72
C PHE A 109 17.47 -1.45 9.51
N GLY A 110 17.08 -0.96 8.33
CA GLY A 110 17.15 -1.70 7.07
C GLY A 110 15.97 -2.62 6.78
N LEU A 111 15.96 -3.21 5.58
CA LEU A 111 14.83 -4.00 5.06
C LEU A 111 14.47 -5.19 5.96
N LYS A 112 15.49 -5.87 6.51
CA LYS A 112 15.27 -7.05 7.36
C LYS A 112 14.51 -6.69 8.64
N ALA A 113 14.79 -5.52 9.22
CA ALA A 113 14.10 -5.01 10.39
C ALA A 113 12.65 -4.64 10.07
N MET A 114 12.40 -3.93 8.97
CA MET A 114 11.04 -3.63 8.49
C MET A 114 10.22 -4.91 8.27
N GLN A 115 10.80 -5.91 7.61
CA GLN A 115 10.17 -7.22 7.42
C GLN A 115 9.82 -7.90 8.75
N ASN A 116 10.71 -7.82 9.73
CA ASN A 116 10.46 -8.35 11.07
C ASN A 116 9.34 -7.56 11.76
N ALA A 117 9.34 -6.24 11.71
CA ALA A 117 8.30 -5.41 12.30
C ALA A 117 6.91 -5.83 11.82
N ARG A 118 6.74 -6.01 10.51
CA ARG A 118 5.50 -6.52 9.89
C ARG A 118 5.15 -7.93 10.36
N LEU A 119 6.13 -8.84 10.35
CA LEU A 119 5.95 -10.22 10.79
C LEU A 119 5.44 -10.29 12.23
N LEU A 120 6.07 -9.53 13.14
CA LEU A 120 5.71 -9.52 14.56
C LEU A 120 4.34 -8.89 14.79
N ARG A 121 4.06 -7.75 14.14
CA ARG A 121 2.76 -7.07 14.20
C ARG A 121 1.61 -8.01 13.80
N LEU A 122 1.75 -8.74 12.69
CA LEU A 122 0.73 -9.69 12.25
C LEU A 122 0.47 -10.80 13.28
N ILE A 123 1.52 -11.35 13.89
CA ILE A 123 1.39 -12.38 14.93
C ILE A 123 0.66 -11.82 16.16
N GLU A 124 1.03 -10.64 16.61
CA GLU A 124 0.45 -9.97 17.78
C GLU A 124 -1.03 -9.64 17.56
N GLU A 125 -1.37 -9.01 16.43
CA GLU A 125 -2.74 -8.65 16.07
C GLU A 125 -3.65 -9.88 16.00
N ALA A 126 -3.18 -10.95 15.37
CA ALA A 126 -3.92 -12.23 15.30
C ALA A 126 -4.17 -12.81 16.70
N TYR A 127 -3.14 -12.79 17.56
CA TYR A 127 -3.21 -13.39 18.89
C TYR A 127 -4.09 -12.62 19.86
N LEU A 128 -4.05 -11.28 19.81
CA LEU A 128 -4.93 -10.43 20.60
C LEU A 128 -6.40 -10.65 20.21
N GLN A 129 -6.68 -10.97 18.95
CA GLN A 129 -8.02 -11.35 18.48
C GLN A 129 -8.37 -12.83 18.70
N GLY A 130 -7.58 -13.58 19.46
CA GLY A 130 -7.88 -14.96 19.82
C GLY A 130 -7.66 -15.98 18.69
N THR A 131 -6.84 -15.65 17.70
CA THR A 131 -6.42 -16.57 16.61
C THR A 131 -4.92 -16.76 16.59
N VAL A 132 -4.44 -17.67 15.75
CA VAL A 132 -3.00 -17.87 15.54
C VAL A 132 -2.68 -18.12 14.07
N PHE A 133 -1.49 -17.69 13.66
CA PHE A 133 -0.91 -18.06 12.37
C PHE A 133 -0.28 -19.45 12.41
N ASP A 134 -0.40 -20.20 11.32
CA ASP A 134 0.57 -21.22 10.96
C ASP A 134 1.69 -20.61 10.10
N GLN A 135 2.79 -21.35 9.90
CA GLN A 135 3.93 -20.85 9.13
C GLN A 135 3.60 -20.60 7.64
N PRO A 136 2.85 -21.50 6.95
CA PRO A 136 2.38 -21.26 5.58
C PRO A 136 1.66 -19.92 5.37
N HIS A 137 0.61 -19.62 6.12
CA HIS A 137 -0.18 -18.40 5.88
C HIS A 137 0.56 -17.14 6.32
N LEU A 138 1.44 -17.26 7.31
CA LEU A 138 2.34 -16.16 7.66
C LEU A 138 3.37 -15.88 6.55
N SER A 139 3.90 -16.92 5.90
CA SER A 139 4.74 -16.80 4.70
C SER A 139 3.98 -16.15 3.55
N LEU A 140 2.70 -16.49 3.38
CA LEU A 140 1.83 -15.91 2.36
C LEU A 140 1.70 -14.39 2.51
N LEU A 141 1.47 -13.87 3.72
CA LEU A 141 1.29 -12.43 3.92
C LEU A 141 2.62 -11.66 3.94
N THR A 142 3.70 -12.29 4.41
CA THR A 142 5.00 -11.60 4.57
C THR A 142 5.94 -11.75 3.37
N ASN A 143 5.66 -12.67 2.44
CA ASN A 143 6.56 -13.07 1.35
C ASN A 143 7.93 -13.62 1.84
N ILE A 144 8.00 -14.10 3.09
CA ILE A 144 9.18 -14.70 3.73
C ILE A 144 8.96 -16.22 3.86
N THR A 145 9.95 -17.03 3.49
CA THR A 145 9.82 -18.49 3.59
C THR A 145 9.60 -18.96 5.03
N ALA A 146 8.87 -20.06 5.21
CA ALA A 146 8.58 -20.63 6.53
C ALA A 146 9.84 -20.91 7.35
N LYS A 147 10.92 -21.37 6.70
CA LYS A 147 12.24 -21.55 7.33
C LYS A 147 12.79 -20.24 7.89
N SER A 148 12.80 -19.17 7.08
CA SER A 148 13.34 -17.87 7.50
C SER A 148 12.48 -17.23 8.59
N ILE A 149 11.15 -17.39 8.56
CA ILE A 149 10.27 -16.96 9.65
C ILE A 149 10.70 -17.60 10.97
N ARG A 150 10.89 -18.92 11.00
CA ARG A 150 11.31 -19.64 12.21
C ARG A 150 12.65 -19.14 12.74
N GLU A 151 13.63 -18.93 11.85
CA GLU A 151 14.96 -18.40 12.22
C GLU A 151 14.88 -16.99 12.79
N ARG A 152 13.96 -16.15 12.29
CA ARG A 152 13.75 -14.77 12.78
C ARG A 152 13.06 -14.72 14.15
N LEU A 153 12.14 -15.63 14.41
CA LEU A 153 11.37 -15.65 15.67
C LEU A 153 12.12 -16.33 16.81
N LYS A 154 13.00 -17.30 16.52
CA LYS A 154 13.73 -18.08 17.54
C LYS A 154 14.47 -17.20 18.57
N PRO A 155 15.26 -16.17 18.20
CA PRO A 155 15.94 -15.32 19.18
C PRO A 155 14.97 -14.57 20.10
N LEU A 156 13.82 -14.13 19.60
CA LEU A 156 12.80 -13.43 20.39
C LEU A 156 12.08 -14.39 21.34
N TRP A 157 11.78 -15.61 20.90
CA TRP A 157 11.23 -16.66 21.77
C TRP A 157 12.19 -17.08 22.88
N GLU A 158 13.50 -17.08 22.62
CA GLU A 158 14.54 -17.37 23.61
C GLU A 158 14.65 -16.27 24.65
N LYS A 159 14.41 -15.00 24.26
CA LYS A 159 14.33 -13.85 25.16
C LYS A 159 13.02 -13.75 25.96
N GLY A 160 12.01 -14.54 25.62
CA GLY A 160 10.74 -14.56 26.34
C GLY A 160 9.63 -13.71 25.71
N VAL A 161 9.79 -13.25 24.47
CA VAL A 161 8.76 -12.48 23.76
C VAL A 161 7.62 -13.40 23.28
N CYS A 162 6.38 -12.98 23.53
CA CYS A 162 5.15 -13.69 23.17
C CYS A 162 4.84 -13.53 21.68
N LEU A 163 5.16 -14.57 20.90
CA LEU A 163 4.93 -14.62 19.45
C LEU A 163 4.36 -16.00 19.08
N PRO A 164 3.09 -16.28 19.41
CA PRO A 164 2.51 -17.61 19.30
C PRO A 164 2.25 -17.99 17.85
N LEU A 165 2.63 -19.22 17.50
CA LEU A 165 2.32 -19.84 16.21
C LEU A 165 1.70 -21.22 16.40
N ALA A 166 0.84 -21.60 15.46
CA ALA A 166 0.32 -22.95 15.39
C ALA A 166 1.47 -23.97 15.27
N GLY A 167 1.37 -25.08 16.01
CA GLY A 167 2.40 -26.12 16.06
C GLY A 167 3.76 -25.71 16.69
N GLN A 168 3.90 -24.52 17.29
CA GLN A 168 5.12 -24.09 17.98
C GLN A 168 5.52 -25.06 19.11
N ALA A 169 6.81 -25.32 19.37
CA ALA A 169 7.22 -26.24 20.45
C ALA A 169 6.87 -25.71 21.86
N LEU A 170 6.53 -26.60 22.80
CA LEU A 170 6.07 -26.25 24.17
C LEU A 170 7.02 -25.31 24.92
N LYS A 171 8.34 -25.47 24.76
CA LYS A 171 9.38 -24.64 25.39
C LYS A 171 9.29 -23.15 25.02
N HIS A 172 8.68 -22.83 23.87
CA HIS A 172 8.52 -21.45 23.41
C HIS A 172 7.16 -20.86 23.77
N ARG A 173 6.25 -21.62 24.39
CA ARG A 173 4.86 -21.21 24.71
C ARG A 173 4.68 -20.66 26.13
N ARG A 174 5.49 -21.10 27.09
CA ARG A 174 5.31 -20.77 28.52
C ARG A 174 6.15 -19.57 28.93
N ASN A 175 5.70 -18.83 29.95
CA ASN A 175 6.43 -17.71 30.58
C ASN A 175 6.92 -16.71 29.51
N ARG A 176 5.95 -16.11 28.81
CA ARG A 176 6.19 -15.12 27.77
C ARG A 176 5.42 -13.86 28.10
N VAL A 177 5.96 -12.72 27.66
CA VAL A 177 5.33 -11.40 27.79
C VAL A 177 5.18 -10.77 26.42
N PHE A 178 4.19 -9.90 26.25
CA PHE A 178 4.02 -9.14 25.01
C PHE A 178 5.27 -8.32 24.69
N ARG A 179 5.52 -8.06 23.40
CA ARG A 179 6.70 -7.31 22.94
C ARG A 179 6.77 -5.92 23.55
N SER A 180 5.63 -5.27 23.77
CA SER A 180 5.57 -3.96 24.43
C SER A 180 5.94 -4.04 25.91
N THR A 181 5.44 -5.04 26.64
CA THR A 181 5.87 -5.33 28.02
C THR A 181 7.36 -5.60 28.09
N PHE A 182 7.90 -6.41 27.17
CA PHE A 182 9.34 -6.70 27.10
C PHE A 182 10.16 -5.44 26.81
N ALA A 183 9.71 -4.58 25.90
CA ALA A 183 10.35 -3.29 25.60
C ALA A 183 10.42 -2.39 26.84
N LEU A 184 9.33 -2.32 27.61
CA LEU A 184 9.26 -1.54 28.84
C LEU A 184 10.14 -2.14 29.95
N GLN A 185 10.25 -3.47 30.03
CA GLN A 185 11.20 -4.13 30.93
C GLN A 185 12.65 -3.74 30.60
N MET A 186 13.02 -3.72 29.31
CA MET A 186 14.34 -3.25 28.88
C MET A 186 14.57 -1.78 29.28
N ALA A 187 13.58 -0.91 29.06
CA ALA A 187 13.70 0.51 29.44
C ALA A 187 13.82 0.72 30.95
N ILE A 188 13.07 -0.05 31.75
CA ILE A 188 13.17 -0.04 33.22
C ILE A 188 14.55 -0.51 33.68
N ALA A 189 15.15 -1.49 32.98
CA ALA A 189 16.51 -1.94 33.21
C ALA A 189 17.60 -0.94 32.77
N GLY A 190 17.22 0.19 32.18
CA GLY A 190 18.13 1.26 31.75
C GLY A 190 18.66 1.11 30.32
N GLU A 191 18.09 0.23 29.51
CA GLU A 191 18.46 0.12 28.10
C GLU A 191 18.09 1.38 27.32
N ARG A 192 18.91 1.72 26.31
CA ARG A 192 18.70 2.92 25.50
C ARG A 192 17.54 2.71 24.52
N PRO A 193 16.68 3.71 24.27
CA PRO A 193 15.56 3.59 23.33
C PRO A 193 15.96 3.09 21.94
N SER A 194 17.08 3.57 21.38
CA SER A 194 17.57 3.11 20.08
C SER A 194 17.86 1.60 20.04
N ARG A 195 18.39 1.05 21.14
CA ARG A 195 18.68 -0.38 21.24
C ARG A 195 17.41 -1.22 21.36
N ILE A 196 16.45 -0.75 22.15
CA ILE A 196 15.13 -1.37 22.29
C ILE A 196 14.44 -1.42 20.92
N ARG A 197 14.46 -0.30 20.21
CA ARG A 197 13.84 -0.16 18.87
C ARG A 197 14.48 -1.07 17.82
N GLU A 198 15.81 -1.11 17.77
CA GLU A 198 16.56 -1.98 16.86
C GLU A 198 16.24 -3.46 17.13
N GLU A 199 16.24 -3.86 18.41
CA GLU A 199 16.09 -5.25 18.82
C GLU A 199 14.66 -5.79 18.64
N LEU A 200 13.67 -4.93 18.89
CA LEU A 200 12.25 -5.30 18.83
C LEU A 200 11.56 -4.87 17.54
N PHE A 201 12.30 -4.24 16.63
CA PHE A 201 11.85 -3.80 15.31
C PHE A 201 10.62 -2.88 15.42
N ILE A 202 10.78 -1.76 16.13
CA ILE A 202 9.73 -0.76 16.34
C ILE A 202 10.21 0.65 15.98
N SER A 203 9.29 1.48 15.51
CA SER A 203 9.47 2.91 15.23
C SER A 203 9.50 3.75 16.50
N GLU A 204 9.78 5.04 16.36
CA GLU A 204 9.70 6.01 17.46
C GLU A 204 8.28 6.14 17.97
N SER A 205 7.35 6.37 17.05
CA SER A 205 5.92 6.50 17.30
C SER A 205 5.36 5.28 18.04
N GLN A 206 5.74 4.07 17.63
CA GLN A 206 5.33 2.83 18.30
C GLN A 206 5.88 2.77 19.73
N TRP A 207 7.15 3.16 19.93
CA TRP A 207 7.77 3.21 21.25
C TRP A 207 7.08 4.22 22.17
N GLU A 208 6.84 5.44 21.68
CA GLU A 208 6.13 6.49 22.40
C GLU A 208 4.70 6.06 22.76
N SER A 209 3.98 5.43 21.82
CA SER A 209 2.64 4.88 22.05
C SER A 209 2.66 3.86 23.19
N TRP A 210 3.61 2.92 23.21
CA TRP A 210 3.70 1.93 24.28
C TRP A 210 4.04 2.54 25.64
N GLN A 211 4.88 3.59 25.66
CA GLN A 211 5.15 4.34 26.90
C GLN A 211 3.90 5.07 27.40
N LEU A 212 3.12 5.66 26.49
CA LEU A 212 1.86 6.33 26.81
C LEU A 212 0.81 5.34 27.34
N ASP A 213 0.63 4.21 26.66
CA ASP A 213 -0.30 3.15 27.07
C ASP A 213 0.05 2.61 28.45
N PHE A 214 1.33 2.28 28.68
CA PHE A 214 1.80 1.81 29.97
C PHE A 214 1.58 2.83 31.07
N SER A 215 1.88 4.09 30.81
CA SER A 215 1.77 5.14 31.81
C SER A 215 0.32 5.48 32.16
N ARG A 216 -0.61 5.40 31.21
CA ARG A 216 -2.06 5.45 31.46
C ARG A 216 -2.54 4.31 32.35
N VAL A 217 -2.12 3.07 32.04
CA VAL A 217 -2.47 1.89 32.87
C VAL A 217 -1.85 1.98 34.26
N ALA A 218 -0.57 2.36 34.36
CA ALA A 218 0.14 2.51 35.62
C ALA A 218 -0.44 3.62 36.51
N ALA A 219 -1.03 4.67 35.94
CA ALA A 219 -1.73 5.72 36.69
C ALA A 219 -3.04 5.22 37.34
N LEU A 220 -3.60 4.11 36.85
CA LEU A 220 -4.77 3.44 37.40
C LEU A 220 -4.42 2.27 38.33
N ALA A 221 -3.13 1.89 38.41
CA ALA A 221 -2.67 0.83 39.30
C ALA A 221 -2.99 1.17 40.77
N GLY A 222 -3.50 0.19 41.51
CA GLY A 222 -3.87 0.34 42.93
C GLY A 222 -5.24 0.97 43.17
N LYS A 223 -5.96 1.39 42.11
CA LYS A 223 -7.40 1.65 42.19
C LYS A 223 -8.14 0.32 42.10
N ASP A 224 -9.21 0.13 42.87
CA ASP A 224 -10.03 -1.10 42.86
C ASP A 224 -10.91 -1.16 41.58
N LEU A 225 -10.24 -1.18 40.42
CA LEU A 225 -10.84 -1.19 39.10
C LEU A 225 -10.54 -2.53 38.43
N ASN A 226 -11.56 -3.12 37.79
CA ASN A 226 -11.36 -4.37 37.06
C ASN A 226 -10.63 -4.14 35.72
N ARG A 227 -10.04 -5.22 35.19
CA ARG A 227 -9.25 -5.19 33.94
C ARG A 227 -10.02 -4.63 32.74
N GLU A 228 -11.32 -4.95 32.62
CA GLU A 228 -12.15 -4.58 31.47
C GLU A 228 -12.44 -3.07 31.48
N HIS A 229 -12.61 -2.50 32.67
CA HIS A 229 -12.79 -1.07 32.85
C HIS A 229 -11.50 -0.31 32.51
N ILE A 230 -10.34 -0.77 33.01
CA ILE A 230 -9.04 -0.16 32.69
C ILE A 230 -8.78 -0.24 31.17
N ALA A 231 -9.05 -1.38 30.54
CA ALA A 231 -8.91 -1.56 29.11
C ALA A 231 -9.77 -0.56 28.32
N ARG A 232 -11.04 -0.39 28.72
CA ARG A 232 -11.97 0.54 28.07
C ARG A 232 -11.51 1.99 28.17
N VAL A 233 -11.08 2.43 29.35
CA VAL A 233 -10.68 3.83 29.59
C VAL A 233 -9.34 4.17 28.93
N THR A 234 -8.40 3.22 28.92
CA THR A 234 -7.06 3.46 28.36
C THR A 234 -6.97 3.16 26.86
N GLY A 235 -7.89 2.37 26.31
CA GLY A 235 -7.83 1.81 24.95
C GLY A 235 -6.86 0.62 24.81
N VAL A 236 -6.24 0.18 25.91
CA VAL A 236 -5.27 -0.92 25.92
C VAL A 236 -6.00 -2.25 25.99
N HIS A 237 -5.56 -3.23 25.19
CA HIS A 237 -6.18 -4.56 25.16
C HIS A 237 -6.15 -5.24 26.56
N PRO A 238 -7.23 -5.92 27.02
CA PRO A 238 -7.31 -6.47 28.38
C PRO A 238 -6.14 -7.38 28.77
N ARG A 239 -5.67 -8.24 27.86
CA ARG A 239 -4.50 -9.11 28.11
C ARG A 239 -3.20 -8.33 28.36
N LEU A 240 -3.06 -7.14 27.78
CA LEU A 240 -1.89 -6.30 27.96
C LEU A 240 -1.98 -5.45 29.23
N VAL A 241 -3.20 -5.07 29.63
CA VAL A 241 -3.47 -4.39 30.91
C VAL A 241 -2.92 -5.21 32.08
N ASP A 242 -3.20 -6.51 32.11
CA ASP A 242 -2.72 -7.40 33.18
C ASP A 242 -1.17 -7.36 33.29
N GLU A 243 -0.46 -7.50 32.17
CA GLU A 243 1.01 -7.43 32.14
C GLU A 243 1.55 -6.05 32.54
N TYR A 244 0.88 -4.97 32.12
CA TYR A 244 1.27 -3.61 32.47
C TYR A 244 1.06 -3.30 33.95
N LEU A 245 -0.02 -3.79 34.56
CA LEU A 245 -0.25 -3.66 36.00
C LEU A 245 0.82 -4.41 36.81
N GLU A 246 1.16 -5.63 36.41
CA GLU A 246 2.26 -6.38 37.03
C GLU A 246 3.61 -5.67 36.87
N LEU A 247 3.88 -5.11 35.69
CA LEU A 247 5.11 -4.38 35.43
C LEU A 247 5.18 -3.08 36.26
N ALA A 248 4.07 -2.36 36.40
CA ALA A 248 3.98 -1.14 37.19
C ALA A 248 4.29 -1.38 38.67
N GLN A 249 3.88 -2.53 39.23
CA GLN A 249 4.21 -2.91 40.62
C GLN A 249 5.72 -3.10 40.84
N ARG A 250 6.45 -3.51 39.80
CA ARG A 250 7.91 -3.77 39.85
C ARG A 250 8.75 -2.58 39.39
N ALA A 251 8.13 -1.58 38.76
CA ALA A 251 8.82 -0.44 38.19
C ALA A 251 9.34 0.52 39.30
N PRO A 252 10.57 1.03 39.20
CA PRO A 252 11.07 2.04 40.12
C PRO A 252 10.20 3.31 40.08
N GLY A 253 9.87 3.88 41.25
CA GLY A 253 9.02 5.08 41.34
C GLY A 253 9.54 6.28 40.53
N GLY A 254 10.87 6.41 40.40
CA GLY A 254 11.50 7.44 39.56
C GLY A 254 11.23 7.26 38.05
N TYR A 255 11.09 6.03 37.56
CA TYR A 255 10.72 5.75 36.17
C TYR A 255 9.28 6.17 35.89
N LEU A 256 8.34 5.78 36.77
CA LEU A 256 6.93 6.16 36.66
C LEU A 256 6.73 7.68 36.76
N SER A 257 7.49 8.35 37.62
CA SER A 257 7.42 9.80 37.77
C SER A 257 7.84 10.53 36.48
N ARG A 258 8.90 10.06 35.80
CA ARG A 258 9.32 10.62 34.51
C ARG A 258 8.24 10.47 33.43
N LEU A 259 7.57 9.32 33.38
CA LEU A 259 6.47 9.10 32.43
C LEU A 259 5.25 9.97 32.75
N LYS A 260 4.91 10.16 34.03
CA LYS A 260 3.78 11.00 34.47
C LYS A 260 3.97 12.48 34.11
N VAL A 261 5.19 13.01 34.16
CA VAL A 261 5.48 14.40 33.72
C VAL A 261 5.16 14.56 32.23
N SER A 262 5.49 13.57 31.40
CA SER A 262 5.14 13.58 29.97
C SER A 262 3.62 13.50 29.71
N LEU A 263 2.85 12.88 30.61
CA LEU A 263 1.38 12.82 30.56
C LEU A 263 0.67 14.09 31.02
N GLY A 264 1.27 14.89 31.90
CA GLY A 264 0.68 16.14 32.42
C GLY A 264 0.43 17.21 31.35
N LEU A 265 0.94 16.99 30.13
CA LEU A 265 0.70 17.79 28.92
C LEU A 265 -0.38 17.21 28.00
N LEU A 266 -0.92 16.03 28.32
CA LEU A 266 -1.93 15.27 27.54
C LEU A 266 -3.25 15.12 28.30
N SER A 267 -3.44 15.84 29.41
CA SER A 267 -4.69 15.85 30.16
C SER A 267 -5.73 16.69 29.43
N ASP A 268 -6.60 16.01 28.70
CA ASP A 268 -8.05 15.98 28.97
C ASP A 268 -8.60 14.80 28.17
N LEU A 269 -9.15 13.79 28.85
CA LEU A 269 -10.05 12.84 28.19
C LEU A 269 -11.34 13.62 27.97
N PRO A 270 -11.69 14.04 26.73
CA PRO A 270 -12.91 14.79 26.55
C PRO A 270 -14.08 13.86 26.79
N GLU A 271 -15.10 14.38 27.47
CA GLU A 271 -16.42 13.76 27.60
C GLU A 271 -16.97 13.35 26.21
N GLU A 272 -18.03 12.52 26.23
CA GLU A 272 -18.74 11.90 25.10
C GLU A 272 -19.33 12.88 24.06
N GLU A 273 -18.57 13.86 23.61
CA GLU A 273 -18.90 14.70 22.46
C GLU A 273 -18.68 13.90 21.17
N ASN A 274 -19.69 13.95 20.30
CA ASN A 274 -19.65 13.39 18.96
C ASN A 274 -18.34 13.79 18.23
N PRO A 275 -17.53 12.83 17.72
CA PRO A 275 -16.25 13.12 17.07
C PRO A 275 -16.33 14.14 15.93
N ALA A 276 -17.42 14.15 15.16
CA ALA A 276 -17.63 15.14 14.10
C ALA A 276 -17.86 16.55 14.65
N ALA A 277 -18.61 16.69 15.74
CA ALA A 277 -18.84 17.97 16.40
C ALA A 277 -17.54 18.52 17.01
N ARG A 278 -16.75 17.65 17.64
CA ARG A 278 -15.44 18.00 18.18
C ARG A 278 -14.50 18.48 17.08
N LEU A 279 -14.40 17.74 15.98
CA LEU A 279 -13.58 18.13 14.83
C LEU A 279 -14.08 19.46 14.24
N PHE A 280 -15.40 19.64 14.10
CA PHE A 280 -15.99 20.90 13.64
C PHE A 280 -15.52 22.10 14.47
N HIS A 281 -15.62 22.02 15.80
CA HIS A 281 -15.19 23.08 16.71
C HIS A 281 -13.68 23.33 16.62
N VAL A 282 -12.87 22.27 16.60
CA VAL A 282 -11.40 22.38 16.49
C VAL A 282 -10.98 23.07 15.18
N LEU A 283 -11.64 22.75 14.06
CA LEU A 283 -11.37 23.39 12.76
C LEU A 283 -11.68 24.89 12.78
N GLN A 284 -12.71 25.32 13.51
CA GLN A 284 -13.05 26.72 13.64
C GLN A 284 -12.13 27.46 14.62
N ALA A 285 -11.89 26.88 15.80
CA ALA A 285 -11.19 27.53 16.89
C ALA A 285 -9.67 27.64 16.64
N GLU A 286 -9.05 26.59 16.12
CA GLU A 286 -7.59 26.53 15.95
C GLU A 286 -7.12 26.87 14.53
N HIS A 287 -8.01 26.81 13.52
CA HIS A 287 -7.66 27.06 12.12
C HIS A 287 -8.51 28.14 11.44
N ASN A 288 -9.37 28.82 12.19
CA ASN A 288 -10.22 29.91 11.70
C ASN A 288 -11.02 29.54 10.42
N LEU A 289 -11.32 28.25 10.22
CA LEU A 289 -12.12 27.81 9.09
C LEU A 289 -13.54 28.36 9.26
N SER A 290 -14.10 28.94 8.21
CA SER A 290 -15.51 29.35 8.23
C SER A 290 -16.41 28.13 8.45
N PRO A 291 -17.63 28.31 9.03
CA PRO A 291 -18.56 27.20 9.23
C PRO A 291 -18.83 26.39 7.94
N ALA A 292 -18.84 27.07 6.78
CA ALA A 292 -19.00 26.42 5.48
C ALA A 292 -17.79 25.55 5.11
N LYS A 293 -16.55 26.05 5.31
CA LYS A 293 -15.33 25.28 5.04
C LYS A 293 -15.19 24.09 5.99
N ALA A 294 -15.46 24.26 7.28
CA ALA A 294 -15.40 23.18 8.26
C ALA A 294 -16.40 22.06 7.94
N ARG A 295 -17.65 22.40 7.56
CA ARG A 295 -18.63 21.41 7.08
C ARG A 295 -18.19 20.70 5.80
N ALA A 296 -17.61 21.43 4.85
CA ALA A 296 -17.12 20.84 3.61
C ALA A 296 -15.93 19.90 3.83
N PHE A 297 -15.07 20.20 4.82
CA PHE A 297 -13.98 19.30 5.22
C PHE A 297 -14.51 18.03 5.89
N LEU A 298 -15.48 18.15 6.81
CA LEU A 298 -16.15 16.98 7.39
C LEU A 298 -16.80 16.10 6.32
N ARG A 299 -17.54 16.70 5.40
CA ARG A 299 -18.14 15.97 4.27
C ARG A 299 -17.09 15.27 3.40
N LEU A 300 -15.90 15.85 3.24
CA LEU A 300 -14.79 15.19 2.53
C LEU A 300 -14.33 13.92 3.27
N LEU A 301 -14.24 13.95 4.60
CA LEU A 301 -13.89 12.79 5.40
C LEU A 301 -15.01 11.74 5.43
N GLU A 302 -16.26 12.16 5.56
CA GLU A 302 -17.45 11.28 5.52
C GLU A 302 -17.53 10.56 4.17
N ASN A 303 -17.39 11.28 3.05
CA ASN A 303 -17.35 10.66 1.73
C ASN A 303 -16.19 9.66 1.61
N HIS A 304 -15.02 9.99 2.18
CA HIS A 304 -13.88 9.09 2.19
C HIS A 304 -14.18 7.80 2.97
N LEU A 305 -14.89 7.90 4.10
CA LEU A 305 -15.36 6.73 4.85
C LEU A 305 -16.35 5.92 4.01
N GLU A 306 -17.38 6.54 3.44
CA GLU A 306 -18.39 5.84 2.63
C GLU A 306 -17.78 5.09 1.42
N GLU A 307 -16.88 5.74 0.69
CA GLU A 307 -16.24 5.16 -0.51
C GLU A 307 -15.35 3.94 -0.20
N HIS A 308 -14.77 3.88 1.01
CA HIS A 308 -13.70 2.93 1.34
C HIS A 308 -13.95 2.01 2.54
N ARG A 309 -15.02 2.24 3.32
CA ARG A 309 -15.42 1.44 4.50
C ARG A 309 -16.31 0.26 4.11
N ASP A 310 -17.44 0.53 3.48
CA ASP A 310 -18.55 -0.44 3.44
C ASP A 310 -18.47 -1.47 2.30
N ASN A 311 -17.77 -1.14 1.21
CA ASN A 311 -17.72 -1.98 0.00
C ASN A 311 -16.34 -2.62 -0.27
N ARG A 312 -15.36 -2.45 0.63
CA ARG A 312 -14.00 -2.95 0.41
C ARG A 312 -13.91 -4.47 0.70
N PRO A 313 -13.49 -5.31 -0.26
CA PRO A 313 -13.33 -6.75 -0.04
C PRO A 313 -12.44 -7.10 1.17
N PRO A 314 -12.68 -8.22 1.88
CA PRO A 314 -11.93 -8.63 3.07
C PRO A 314 -10.40 -8.55 2.90
N GLY A 315 -9.84 -9.18 1.87
CA GLY A 315 -8.40 -9.27 1.63
C GLY A 315 -7.76 -8.03 0.99
N SER A 316 -8.47 -6.90 0.90
CA SER A 316 -8.02 -5.71 0.18
C SER A 316 -7.70 -4.52 1.08
N VAL A 317 -6.78 -3.69 0.61
CA VAL A 317 -6.34 -2.44 1.22
C VAL A 317 -6.61 -1.28 0.27
N VAL A 318 -6.76 -0.07 0.81
CA VAL A 318 -6.72 1.17 0.04
C VAL A 318 -5.29 1.70 0.07
N TYR A 319 -4.69 1.84 -1.10
CA TYR A 319 -3.36 2.39 -1.28
C TYR A 319 -3.42 3.65 -2.14
N TYR A 320 -2.68 4.68 -1.78
CA TYR A 320 -2.63 5.92 -2.56
C TYR A 320 -1.56 5.79 -3.64
N ALA A 321 -1.94 5.94 -4.90
CA ALA A 321 -1.03 5.87 -6.03
C ALA A 321 -1.12 7.15 -6.86
N VAL A 322 -0.07 7.44 -7.63
CA VAL A 322 -0.07 8.62 -8.52
C VAL A 322 -1.06 8.39 -9.66
N SER A 323 -1.87 9.39 -9.99
CA SER A 323 -2.78 9.33 -11.13
C SER A 323 -2.02 9.01 -12.43
N ASP A 324 -2.61 8.18 -13.28
CA ASP A 324 -2.06 7.83 -14.59
C ASP A 324 -2.05 8.99 -15.60
N GLN A 325 -2.73 10.10 -15.27
CA GLN A 325 -2.75 11.34 -16.05
C GLN A 325 -1.63 12.32 -15.67
N GLU A 326 -0.86 12.04 -14.60
CA GLU A 326 0.22 12.92 -14.17
C GLU A 326 1.46 12.77 -15.09
N PRO A 327 1.98 13.89 -15.65
CA PRO A 327 3.13 13.84 -16.54
C PRO A 327 4.41 13.40 -15.80
N PRO A 328 5.40 12.87 -16.53
CA PRO A 328 6.73 12.65 -15.97
C PRO A 328 7.38 13.98 -15.56
N GLY A 329 8.24 13.93 -14.54
CA GLY A 329 9.02 15.08 -14.07
C GLY A 329 8.31 15.96 -13.04
N LYS A 330 6.99 15.82 -12.83
CA LYS A 330 6.30 16.50 -11.73
C LYS A 330 6.77 15.94 -10.37
N PRO A 331 7.10 16.80 -9.39
CA PRO A 331 7.44 16.36 -8.04
C PRO A 331 6.35 15.48 -7.45
N LEU A 332 6.73 14.38 -6.79
CA LEU A 332 5.77 13.42 -6.22
C LEU A 332 4.82 14.08 -5.21
N ALA A 333 5.31 15.02 -4.42
CA ALA A 333 4.52 15.81 -3.46
C ALA A 333 3.43 16.67 -4.15
N GLU A 334 3.56 16.91 -5.45
CA GLU A 334 2.62 17.69 -6.25
C GLU A 334 1.73 16.85 -7.15
N CYS A 335 2.04 15.55 -7.30
CA CYS A 335 1.21 14.65 -8.08
C CYS A 335 -0.15 14.46 -7.41
N ARG A 336 -1.21 14.47 -8.21
CA ARG A 336 -2.52 14.01 -7.79
C ARG A 336 -2.44 12.55 -7.39
N LEU A 337 -2.84 12.26 -6.15
CA LEU A 337 -2.97 10.91 -5.63
C LEU A 337 -4.39 10.41 -5.86
N VAL A 338 -4.51 9.12 -6.18
CA VAL A 338 -5.76 8.39 -6.36
C VAL A 338 -5.76 7.23 -5.36
N PRO A 339 -6.76 7.14 -4.46
CA PRO A 339 -6.93 5.96 -3.63
C PRO A 339 -7.36 4.79 -4.51
N VAL A 340 -6.64 3.68 -4.45
CA VAL A 340 -6.95 2.46 -5.20
C VAL A 340 -7.11 1.27 -4.27
N ASN A 341 -8.13 0.46 -4.51
CA ASN A 341 -8.33 -0.81 -3.86
C ASN A 341 -7.37 -1.84 -4.46
N LEU A 342 -6.47 -2.38 -3.64
CA LEU A 342 -5.55 -3.44 -4.01
C LEU A 342 -5.91 -4.72 -3.26
N SER A 343 -6.09 -5.82 -3.98
CA SER A 343 -6.33 -7.14 -3.40
C SER A 343 -5.03 -7.68 -2.79
N PHE A 344 -4.67 -7.17 -1.60
CA PHE A 344 -3.43 -7.52 -0.91
C PHE A 344 -3.25 -9.03 -0.81
N TYR A 345 -4.33 -9.71 -0.40
CA TYR A 345 -4.47 -11.17 -0.43
C TYR A 345 -5.70 -11.58 -1.25
N SER A 346 -5.58 -12.72 -1.94
CA SER A 346 -6.68 -13.42 -2.60
C SER A 346 -6.55 -14.91 -2.29
N PRO A 347 -7.66 -15.67 -2.13
CA PRO A 347 -7.60 -17.13 -1.93
C PRO A 347 -6.77 -17.87 -2.99
N ALA A 348 -6.74 -17.37 -4.23
CA ALA A 348 -5.90 -17.94 -5.30
C ALA A 348 -4.39 -17.85 -5.02
N ASP A 349 -3.94 -17.04 -4.06
CA ASP A 349 -2.55 -17.00 -3.63
C ASP A 349 -2.13 -18.30 -2.91
N GLU A 350 -3.07 -19.02 -2.29
CA GLU A 350 -2.81 -20.28 -1.58
C GLU A 350 -2.36 -21.40 -2.52
N GLU A 351 -2.84 -21.41 -3.77
CA GLU A 351 -2.41 -22.36 -4.80
C GLU A 351 -0.93 -22.20 -5.17
N LYS A 352 -0.34 -21.04 -4.88
CA LYS A 352 1.08 -20.73 -5.14
C LYS A 352 1.93 -20.81 -3.88
N LEU A 353 1.38 -21.31 -2.79
CA LEU A 353 2.08 -21.43 -1.53
C LEU A 353 3.16 -22.50 -1.66
N ASN A 354 4.40 -22.05 -1.75
CA ASN A 354 5.57 -22.90 -1.80
C ASN A 354 6.46 -22.60 -0.58
N PRO A 355 6.70 -23.59 0.30
CA PRO A 355 7.50 -23.40 1.53
C PRO A 355 8.92 -22.87 1.27
N ASP A 356 9.48 -23.18 0.10
CA ASP A 356 10.89 -22.94 -0.25
C ASP A 356 11.07 -21.72 -1.16
N SER A 357 10.01 -21.21 -1.79
CA SER A 357 10.10 -20.07 -2.70
C SER A 357 8.85 -19.21 -2.70
N THR A 358 9.04 -17.90 -2.58
CA THR A 358 7.96 -16.90 -2.70
C THR A 358 8.00 -16.16 -4.04
N SER A 359 8.82 -16.60 -5.00
CA SER A 359 9.07 -15.88 -6.26
C SER A 359 7.82 -15.81 -7.15
N GLN A 360 7.10 -16.92 -7.32
CA GLN A 360 5.88 -16.97 -8.13
C GLN A 360 4.76 -16.11 -7.51
N LEU A 361 4.60 -16.18 -6.18
CA LEU A 361 3.65 -15.36 -5.43
C LEU A 361 3.93 -13.86 -5.63
N LYS A 362 5.21 -13.45 -5.50
CA LYS A 362 5.63 -12.05 -5.73
C LYS A 362 5.28 -11.59 -7.14
N TRP A 363 5.57 -12.41 -8.15
CA TRP A 363 5.28 -12.06 -9.55
C TRP A 363 3.78 -11.89 -9.81
N GLN A 364 2.95 -12.82 -9.34
CA GLN A 364 1.49 -12.73 -9.44
C GLN A 364 0.95 -11.46 -8.78
N ARG A 365 1.46 -11.10 -7.60
CA ARG A 365 1.07 -9.87 -6.90
C ARG A 365 1.51 -8.61 -7.62
N ILE A 366 2.71 -8.59 -8.23
CA ILE A 366 3.14 -7.45 -9.07
C ILE A 366 2.13 -7.20 -10.19
N LEU A 367 1.73 -8.25 -10.92
CA LEU A 367 0.75 -8.14 -12.00
C LEU A 367 -0.62 -7.69 -11.49
N ARG A 368 -1.08 -8.30 -10.38
CA ARG A 368 -2.36 -7.95 -9.76
C ARG A 368 -2.40 -6.48 -9.33
N TYR A 369 -1.45 -6.05 -8.50
CA TYR A 369 -1.45 -4.69 -7.95
C TYR A 369 -1.32 -3.62 -9.04
N THR A 370 -0.45 -3.85 -10.04
CA THR A 370 -0.28 -2.89 -11.13
C THR A 370 -1.50 -2.83 -12.05
N GLY A 371 -2.11 -3.98 -12.35
CA GLY A 371 -3.35 -4.04 -13.12
C GLY A 371 -4.54 -3.38 -12.41
N GLU A 372 -4.72 -3.68 -11.11
CA GLU A 372 -5.79 -3.10 -10.28
C GLU A 372 -5.64 -1.58 -10.14
N ALA A 373 -4.43 -1.08 -9.88
CA ALA A 373 -4.16 0.36 -9.84
C ALA A 373 -4.48 1.03 -11.19
N ARG A 374 -4.04 0.40 -12.29
CA ARG A 374 -4.24 0.93 -13.65
C ARG A 374 -5.72 1.00 -14.04
N ALA A 375 -6.50 0.00 -13.66
CA ALA A 375 -7.94 -0.03 -13.89
C ALA A 375 -8.69 1.08 -13.14
N GLN A 376 -8.11 1.57 -12.04
CA GLN A 376 -8.65 2.65 -11.21
C GLN A 376 -8.02 4.03 -11.53
N GLY A 377 -7.31 4.16 -12.65
CA GLY A 377 -6.75 5.45 -13.10
C GLY A 377 -5.47 5.89 -12.35
N ALA A 378 -4.75 4.95 -11.75
CA ALA A 378 -3.50 5.21 -11.03
C ALA A 378 -2.36 4.29 -11.49
N CYS A 379 -1.13 4.62 -11.10
CA CYS A 379 0.07 3.89 -11.47
C CYS A 379 0.98 3.68 -10.27
N LEU A 380 1.39 2.42 -10.04
CA LEU A 380 2.37 2.07 -9.01
C LEU A 380 3.80 2.18 -9.56
N GLY A 381 4.72 2.71 -8.75
CA GLY A 381 6.15 2.66 -9.01
C GLY A 381 6.79 1.38 -8.47
N GLN A 382 8.04 1.12 -8.88
CA GLN A 382 8.83 0.04 -8.27
C GLN A 382 9.01 0.21 -6.74
N PRO A 383 9.21 1.43 -6.18
CA PRO A 383 9.23 1.61 -4.74
C PRO A 383 7.93 1.20 -4.04
N ASP A 384 6.76 1.47 -4.66
CA ASP A 384 5.46 1.05 -4.11
C ASP A 384 5.36 -0.46 -4.03
N LEU A 385 5.71 -1.15 -5.13
CA LEU A 385 5.68 -2.60 -5.19
C LEU A 385 6.66 -3.23 -4.20
N ALA A 386 7.86 -2.67 -4.08
CA ALA A 386 8.86 -3.11 -3.12
C ALA A 386 8.35 -2.95 -1.68
N PHE A 387 7.72 -1.82 -1.36
CA PHE A 387 7.14 -1.57 -0.06
C PHE A 387 5.95 -2.49 0.23
N LEU A 388 4.97 -2.62 -0.68
CA LEU A 388 3.80 -3.49 -0.50
C LEU A 388 4.21 -4.95 -0.31
N LEU A 389 5.18 -5.45 -1.08
CA LEU A 389 5.65 -6.83 -0.99
C LEU A 389 6.69 -7.06 0.11
N GLY A 390 7.22 -6.01 0.72
CA GLY A 390 8.27 -6.11 1.73
C GLY A 390 9.58 -6.68 1.17
N VAL A 391 9.97 -6.29 -0.05
CA VAL A 391 11.18 -6.80 -0.72
C VAL A 391 12.09 -5.66 -1.17
N HIS A 392 13.35 -5.97 -1.45
CA HIS A 392 14.27 -5.00 -2.05
C HIS A 392 13.83 -4.69 -3.50
N PRO A 393 13.92 -3.45 -4.00
CA PRO A 393 13.51 -3.10 -5.36
C PRO A 393 14.20 -3.90 -6.47
N SER A 394 15.43 -4.38 -6.24
CA SER A 394 16.11 -5.28 -7.19
C SER A 394 15.36 -6.59 -7.41
N VAL A 395 14.54 -7.05 -6.46
CA VAL A 395 13.66 -8.21 -6.65
C VAL A 395 12.56 -7.89 -7.66
N ILE A 396 11.97 -6.68 -7.59
CA ILE A 396 10.97 -6.23 -8.56
C ILE A 396 11.61 -6.14 -9.96
N GLN A 397 12.78 -5.50 -10.06
CA GLN A 397 13.53 -5.38 -11.31
C GLN A 397 13.90 -6.74 -11.90
N ARG A 398 14.39 -7.67 -11.08
CA ARG A 398 14.72 -9.03 -11.50
C ARG A 398 13.49 -9.77 -12.02
N LEU A 399 12.38 -9.76 -11.27
CA LEU A 399 11.14 -10.43 -11.69
C LEU A 399 10.57 -9.85 -12.99
N MET A 400 10.58 -8.52 -13.14
CA MET A 400 10.20 -7.87 -14.40
C MET A 400 11.17 -8.23 -15.54
N GLY A 401 12.47 -8.34 -15.25
CA GLY A 401 13.51 -8.72 -16.22
C GLY A 401 13.48 -10.19 -16.64
N GLU A 402 13.02 -11.09 -15.77
CA GLU A 402 12.77 -12.51 -16.06
C GLU A 402 11.49 -12.72 -16.89
N ASN A 403 10.55 -11.77 -16.85
CA ASN A 403 9.24 -11.87 -17.50
C ASN A 403 9.00 -10.74 -18.51
N ARG A 404 10.01 -10.39 -19.32
CA ARG A 404 9.96 -9.26 -20.28
C ARG A 404 8.83 -9.36 -21.31
N GLN A 405 8.32 -10.56 -21.56
CA GLN A 405 7.18 -10.82 -22.44
C GLN A 405 5.84 -10.33 -21.87
N VAL A 406 5.76 -10.09 -20.56
CA VAL A 406 4.56 -9.61 -19.89
C VAL A 406 4.71 -8.13 -19.59
N PHE A 407 3.77 -7.33 -20.10
CA PHE A 407 3.76 -5.91 -19.82
C PHE A 407 3.25 -5.64 -18.38
N VAL A 408 4.06 -4.91 -17.60
CA VAL A 408 3.70 -4.48 -16.24
C VAL A 408 3.44 -2.97 -16.26
N PRO A 409 2.21 -2.49 -15.98
CA PRO A 409 1.85 -1.06 -16.04
C PRO A 409 2.37 -0.29 -14.82
N THR A 410 3.69 -0.20 -14.66
CA THR A 410 4.30 0.67 -13.65
C THR A 410 4.39 2.11 -14.14
N ARG A 411 4.44 3.08 -13.22
CA ARG A 411 4.63 4.51 -13.57
C ARG A 411 5.90 4.72 -14.41
N GLY A 412 7.00 4.04 -14.06
CA GLY A 412 8.27 4.09 -14.81
C GLY A 412 8.09 3.58 -16.24
N ASN A 413 7.55 2.37 -16.41
CA ASN A 413 7.29 1.84 -17.74
C ASN A 413 6.37 2.78 -18.55
N LEU A 414 5.29 3.28 -17.96
CA LEU A 414 4.35 4.18 -18.63
C LEU A 414 4.97 5.53 -19.01
N ALA A 415 5.86 6.08 -18.17
CA ALA A 415 6.60 7.30 -18.44
C ALA A 415 7.72 7.10 -19.49
N ASP A 416 8.51 6.03 -19.36
CA ASP A 416 9.62 5.67 -20.26
C ASP A 416 9.13 5.29 -21.66
N MET A 417 7.90 4.80 -21.76
CA MET A 417 7.22 4.55 -23.03
C MET A 417 6.75 5.83 -23.74
N GLY A 418 6.72 6.96 -23.05
CA GLY A 418 6.03 8.15 -23.52
C GLY A 418 4.51 7.95 -23.64
N PRO A 419 3.75 9.03 -23.90
CA PRO A 419 2.28 9.00 -23.84
C PRO A 419 1.70 8.17 -25.00
N GLY A 420 1.08 7.01 -24.72
CA GLY A 420 0.14 6.26 -25.61
C GLY A 420 0.64 5.75 -26.97
N ILE A 421 1.82 6.18 -27.44
CA ILE A 421 2.27 6.03 -28.82
C ILE A 421 2.95 4.68 -29.07
N SER A 422 3.64 4.11 -28.08
CA SER A 422 4.23 2.77 -28.17
C SER A 422 3.18 1.65 -28.12
N HIS A 423 2.10 1.86 -27.36
CA HIS A 423 0.98 0.91 -27.24
C HIS A 423 0.15 0.86 -28.51
N MET A 424 -0.19 2.03 -29.07
CA MET A 424 -0.84 2.11 -30.37
C MET A 424 0.02 1.44 -31.44
N SER A 425 1.32 1.74 -31.51
CA SER A 425 2.18 1.14 -32.52
C SER A 425 2.25 -0.36 -32.40
N LYS A 426 2.32 -0.90 -31.18
CA LYS A 426 2.39 -2.34 -30.96
C LYS A 426 1.09 -3.06 -31.32
N ILE A 427 -0.06 -2.49 -30.96
CA ILE A 427 -1.39 -3.05 -31.27
C ILE A 427 -1.64 -3.02 -32.77
N VAL A 428 -1.38 -1.89 -33.42
CA VAL A 428 -1.52 -1.73 -34.87
C VAL A 428 -0.55 -2.65 -35.61
N GLU A 429 0.70 -2.76 -35.16
CA GLU A 429 1.69 -3.69 -35.73
C GLU A 429 1.21 -5.15 -35.65
N LEU A 430 0.74 -5.60 -34.49
CA LEU A 430 0.22 -6.96 -34.33
C LEU A 430 -1.01 -7.21 -35.22
N TYR A 431 -1.90 -6.22 -35.35
CA TYR A 431 -3.05 -6.33 -36.23
C TYR A 431 -2.62 -6.43 -37.70
N LEU A 432 -1.67 -5.59 -38.14
CA LEU A 432 -1.10 -5.61 -39.49
C LEU A 432 -0.34 -6.91 -39.81
N GLN A 433 0.17 -7.60 -38.79
CA GLN A 433 0.76 -8.94 -38.90
C GLN A 433 -0.27 -10.08 -38.98
N GLY A 434 -1.57 -9.76 -38.94
CA GLY A 434 -2.66 -10.73 -39.11
C GLY A 434 -3.18 -11.36 -37.82
N TYR A 435 -2.75 -10.89 -36.64
CA TYR A 435 -3.31 -11.36 -35.37
C TYR A 435 -4.76 -10.88 -35.18
N THR A 436 -5.62 -11.74 -34.62
CA THR A 436 -7.00 -11.36 -34.29
C THR A 436 -7.04 -10.46 -33.05
N GLU A 437 -8.09 -9.65 -32.90
CA GLU A 437 -8.26 -8.78 -31.73
C GLU A 437 -8.23 -9.57 -30.40
N THR A 438 -8.77 -10.78 -30.39
CA THR A 438 -8.69 -11.71 -29.25
C THR A 438 -7.25 -12.11 -28.93
N GLN A 439 -6.45 -12.43 -29.96
CA GLN A 439 -5.02 -12.76 -29.80
C GLN A 439 -4.22 -11.55 -29.35
N ILE A 440 -4.53 -10.36 -29.87
CA ILE A 440 -3.90 -9.09 -29.47
C ILE A 440 -4.24 -8.79 -28.01
N LYS A 441 -5.50 -8.93 -27.59
CA LYS A 441 -5.92 -8.82 -26.19
C LYS A 441 -5.13 -9.78 -25.29
N HIS A 442 -5.03 -11.05 -25.67
CA HIS A 442 -4.25 -12.03 -24.90
C HIS A 442 -2.75 -11.71 -24.82
N ARG A 443 -2.17 -11.15 -25.88
CA ARG A 443 -0.73 -10.84 -25.95
C ARG A 443 -0.35 -9.51 -25.33
N THR A 444 -1.27 -8.55 -25.30
CA THR A 444 -0.99 -7.17 -24.88
C THR A 444 -1.69 -6.79 -23.58
N GLY A 445 -2.67 -7.58 -23.12
CA GLY A 445 -3.47 -7.28 -21.93
C GLY A 445 -4.45 -6.11 -22.07
N HIS A 446 -4.64 -5.57 -23.29
CA HIS A 446 -5.53 -4.44 -23.53
C HIS A 446 -7.00 -4.87 -23.63
N SER A 447 -7.92 -3.97 -23.27
CA SER A 447 -9.35 -4.16 -23.49
C SER A 447 -9.69 -4.11 -24.98
N TYR A 448 -10.82 -4.70 -25.38
CA TYR A 448 -11.26 -4.67 -26.78
C TYR A 448 -11.52 -3.24 -27.26
N GLU A 449 -12.08 -2.41 -26.40
CA GLU A 449 -12.40 -1.00 -26.66
C GLU A 449 -11.11 -0.19 -26.94
N SER A 450 -10.05 -0.47 -26.17
CA SER A 450 -8.74 0.16 -26.37
C SER A 450 -8.12 -0.25 -27.71
N ILE A 451 -8.17 -1.55 -28.04
CA ILE A 451 -7.67 -2.08 -29.31
C ILE A 451 -8.43 -1.44 -30.49
N GLU A 452 -9.75 -1.41 -30.43
CA GLU A 452 -10.60 -0.82 -31.46
C GLU A 452 -10.31 0.67 -31.66
N ALA A 453 -10.16 1.44 -30.58
CA ALA A 453 -9.83 2.87 -30.65
C ALA A 453 -8.49 3.13 -31.34
N TYR A 454 -7.47 2.29 -31.11
CA TYR A 454 -6.18 2.40 -31.79
C TYR A 454 -6.27 2.06 -33.27
N LEU A 455 -7.01 0.99 -33.63
CA LEU A 455 -7.22 0.61 -35.03
C LEU A 455 -7.99 1.68 -35.80
N LYS A 456 -9.04 2.26 -35.20
CA LYS A 456 -9.80 3.39 -35.77
C LYS A 456 -8.93 4.62 -36.00
N THR A 457 -8.08 4.94 -35.01
CA THR A 457 -7.14 6.06 -35.13
C THR A 457 -6.16 5.84 -36.28
N PHE A 458 -5.64 4.62 -36.44
CA PHE A 458 -4.77 4.28 -37.58
C PHE A 458 -5.51 4.26 -38.92
N ALA A 459 -6.73 3.71 -38.96
CA ALA A 459 -7.58 3.68 -40.16
C ALA A 459 -7.92 5.09 -40.66
N THR A 460 -8.25 6.00 -39.75
CA THR A 460 -8.46 7.42 -40.06
C THR A 460 -7.20 8.05 -40.67
N TYR A 461 -6.02 7.75 -40.13
CA TYR A 461 -4.77 8.24 -40.71
C TYR A 461 -4.57 7.72 -42.15
N VAL A 462 -4.71 6.40 -42.36
CA VAL A 462 -4.52 5.76 -43.68
C VAL A 462 -5.46 6.36 -44.72
N GLY A 463 -6.75 6.49 -44.38
CA GLY A 463 -7.76 7.05 -45.29
C GLY A 463 -7.50 8.51 -45.68
N LEU A 464 -7.02 9.34 -44.74
CA LEU A 464 -6.64 10.72 -45.04
C LEU A 464 -5.33 10.83 -45.82
N CYS A 465 -4.37 9.93 -45.55
CA CYS A 465 -3.10 9.85 -46.27
C CYS A 465 -3.30 9.44 -47.74
N GLU A 466 -4.14 8.42 -47.99
CA GLU A 466 -4.46 7.94 -49.35
C GLU A 466 -5.25 8.98 -50.17
N ARG A 467 -5.91 9.94 -49.51
CA ARG A 467 -6.55 11.11 -50.15
C ARG A 467 -5.58 12.24 -50.49
N GLY A 468 -4.28 12.05 -50.25
CA GLY A 468 -3.25 13.03 -50.58
C GLY A 468 -3.16 14.21 -49.61
N LEU A 469 -3.72 14.11 -48.41
CA LEU A 469 -3.56 15.17 -47.40
C LEU A 469 -2.12 15.18 -46.85
N SER A 470 -1.57 16.36 -46.63
CA SER A 470 -0.25 16.52 -46.02
C SER A 470 -0.28 16.22 -44.51
N LEU A 471 0.83 15.74 -43.94
CA LEU A 471 0.95 15.44 -42.50
C LEU A 471 0.45 16.57 -41.56
N PRO A 472 0.74 17.87 -41.82
CA PRO A 472 0.20 18.96 -41.02
C PRO A 472 -1.33 19.09 -41.09
N LEU A 473 -1.92 18.81 -42.26
CA LEU A 473 -3.36 18.87 -42.49
C LEU A 473 -4.07 17.68 -41.85
N ILE A 474 -3.53 16.46 -42.01
CA ILE A 474 -4.01 15.24 -41.34
C ILE A 474 -4.04 15.45 -39.82
N ARG A 475 -2.97 16.03 -39.24
CA ARG A 475 -2.92 16.37 -37.81
C ARG A 475 -4.07 17.29 -37.39
N LYS A 476 -4.36 18.31 -38.19
CA LYS A 476 -5.43 19.28 -37.92
C LYS A 476 -6.81 18.62 -37.98
N VAL A 477 -7.04 17.73 -38.96
CA VAL A 477 -8.31 17.01 -39.15
C VAL A 477 -8.54 15.94 -38.07
N MET A 478 -7.48 15.23 -37.67
CA MET A 478 -7.60 14.17 -36.66
C MET A 478 -7.70 14.70 -35.21
N HIS A 479 -7.42 16.00 -34.98
CA HIS A 479 -7.29 16.58 -33.64
C HIS A 479 -6.32 15.79 -32.74
N ARG A 480 -5.24 15.25 -33.30
CA ARG A 480 -4.21 14.46 -32.58
C ARG A 480 -2.86 15.16 -32.56
N SER A 481 -1.98 14.69 -31.68
CA SER A 481 -0.61 15.22 -31.57
C SER A 481 0.21 14.90 -32.83
N ALA A 482 1.18 15.76 -33.15
CA ALA A 482 2.08 15.55 -34.29
C ALA A 482 2.85 14.20 -34.19
N ARG A 483 3.08 13.73 -32.97
CA ARG A 483 3.79 12.47 -32.70
C ARG A 483 2.94 11.25 -33.05
N VAL A 484 1.63 11.25 -32.73
CA VAL A 484 0.70 10.15 -33.12
C VAL A 484 0.61 10.03 -34.64
N VAL A 485 0.49 11.16 -35.34
CA VAL A 485 0.41 11.18 -36.81
C VAL A 485 1.72 10.67 -37.44
N LYS A 486 2.89 11.06 -36.90
CA LYS A 486 4.19 10.53 -37.34
C LYS A 486 4.33 9.02 -37.12
N THR A 487 3.82 8.50 -36.00
CA THR A 487 3.82 7.06 -35.74
C THR A 487 2.92 6.30 -36.71
N CYS A 488 1.74 6.83 -37.02
CA CYS A 488 0.87 6.24 -38.05
C CYS A 488 1.54 6.28 -39.42
N ALA A 489 2.23 7.37 -39.76
CA ALA A 489 3.02 7.49 -40.99
C ALA A 489 4.08 6.40 -41.10
N ALA A 490 4.89 6.24 -40.04
CA ALA A 490 5.95 5.22 -40.00
C ALA A 490 5.40 3.78 -40.09
N LEU A 491 4.27 3.50 -39.45
CA LEU A 491 3.60 2.19 -39.56
C LEU A 491 3.04 1.96 -40.96
N TYR A 492 2.42 2.97 -41.56
CA TYR A 492 1.88 2.88 -42.91
C TYR A 492 3.00 2.67 -43.93
N GLU A 493 4.07 3.47 -43.89
CA GLU A 493 5.24 3.29 -44.78
C GLU A 493 5.86 1.90 -44.65
N ARG A 494 6.01 1.39 -43.41
CA ARG A 494 6.59 0.06 -43.16
C ARG A 494 5.71 -1.08 -43.66
N PHE A 495 4.39 -0.98 -43.51
CA PHE A 495 3.45 -2.05 -43.85
C PHE A 495 2.76 -1.85 -45.21
N ASN A 496 3.04 -0.76 -45.94
CA ASN A 496 2.55 -0.56 -47.31
C ASN A 496 3.41 -1.35 -48.32
N GLN A 497 3.52 -2.67 -48.08
CA GLN A 497 4.19 -3.62 -48.95
C GLN A 497 3.15 -4.61 -49.52
N PRO A 498 3.42 -5.25 -50.66
CA PRO A 498 2.47 -6.18 -51.30
C PRO A 498 1.93 -7.25 -50.35
N GLU A 499 2.77 -7.76 -49.45
CA GLU A 499 2.49 -8.83 -48.49
C GLU A 499 1.38 -8.48 -47.47
N TYR A 500 1.19 -7.19 -47.16
CA TYR A 500 0.23 -6.73 -46.14
C TYR A 500 -0.99 -6.03 -46.73
N GLN A 501 -1.14 -5.99 -48.06
CA GLN A 501 -2.26 -5.30 -48.72
C GLN A 501 -3.63 -5.85 -48.33
N TRP A 502 -3.71 -7.14 -48.02
CA TRP A 502 -4.95 -7.77 -47.57
C TRP A 502 -5.41 -7.20 -46.20
N VAL A 503 -4.49 -6.98 -45.25
CA VAL A 503 -4.82 -6.38 -43.95
C VAL A 503 -5.10 -4.89 -44.09
N LEU A 504 -4.32 -4.18 -44.91
CA LEU A 504 -4.58 -2.77 -45.19
C LEU A 504 -5.95 -2.56 -45.83
N THR A 505 -6.43 -3.50 -46.65
CA THR A 505 -7.80 -3.47 -47.18
C THR A 505 -8.84 -3.54 -46.06
N ARG A 506 -8.61 -4.32 -45.01
CA ARG A 506 -9.47 -4.35 -43.82
C ARG A 506 -9.43 -3.04 -43.04
N ILE A 507 -8.25 -2.42 -42.91
CA ILE A 507 -8.10 -1.09 -42.31
C ILE A 507 -8.88 -0.02 -43.12
N ARG A 508 -8.83 -0.08 -44.45
CA ARG A 508 -9.62 0.82 -45.33
C ARG A 508 -11.13 0.64 -45.11
N GLN A 509 -11.60 -0.59 -44.91
CA GLN A 509 -13.00 -0.85 -44.60
C GLN A 509 -13.43 -0.26 -43.25
N ILE A 510 -12.55 -0.28 -42.24
CA ILE A 510 -12.81 0.39 -40.95
C ILE A 510 -13.00 1.89 -41.17
N PHE A 511 -12.12 2.54 -41.94
CA PHE A 511 -12.25 3.96 -42.26
C PHE A 511 -13.56 4.28 -43.02
N ALA A 512 -13.91 3.48 -44.03
CA ALA A 512 -15.14 3.67 -44.81
C ALA A 512 -16.41 3.58 -43.93
N ARG A 513 -16.42 2.65 -42.96
CA ARG A 513 -17.51 2.53 -41.98
C ARG A 513 -17.60 3.75 -41.07
N GLU A 514 -16.48 4.27 -40.57
CA GLU A 514 -16.46 5.47 -39.73
C GLU A 514 -16.95 6.72 -40.46
N GLU A 515 -16.63 6.86 -41.75
CA GLU A 515 -17.14 7.97 -42.56
C GLU A 515 -18.63 7.87 -42.84
N ALA A 516 -19.15 6.66 -43.11
CA ALA A 516 -20.57 6.44 -43.32
C ALA A 516 -21.39 6.84 -42.08
N VAL A 517 -20.91 6.43 -40.90
CA VAL A 517 -21.50 6.82 -39.60
C VAL A 517 -21.47 8.34 -39.38
N LYS A 518 -20.37 9.01 -39.73
CA LYS A 518 -20.25 10.48 -39.61
C LYS A 518 -21.10 11.27 -40.61
N LYS A 519 -21.42 10.69 -41.77
CA LYS A 519 -22.27 11.31 -42.80
C LYS A 519 -23.76 11.04 -42.62
N GLY A 520 -24.17 10.31 -41.57
CA GLY A 520 -25.57 9.96 -41.32
C GLY A 520 -26.15 9.00 -42.35
N VAL A 521 -25.31 8.31 -43.12
CA VAL A 521 -25.72 7.31 -44.11
C VAL A 521 -25.40 5.95 -43.51
N VAL A 522 -26.39 5.32 -42.89
CA VAL A 522 -26.29 3.91 -42.47
C VAL A 522 -27.32 3.13 -43.29
N PRO A 523 -26.99 1.93 -43.80
CA PRO A 523 -28.00 0.93 -44.10
C PRO A 523 -28.67 0.42 -42.82
#